data_AF-A0A959DBP5-F1
#
_entry.id   AF-A0A959DBP5-F1
#
_cell.length_a   1.000
_cell.length_b   1.000
_cell.length_c   1.000
_cell.angle_alpha   90.00
_cell.angle_beta   90.00
_cell.angle_gamma   90.00
#
_symmetry.space_group_name_H-M   'P 1'
#
loop_
_entity.id
_entity.type
_entity.pdbx_description
1 polymer ?
#
loop_
_entity_poly.entity_id
_entity_poly.type
_entity_poly.pdbx_seq_one_letter_code
_entity_poly.pdbx_strand_id
1 'polypeptide(L)'
;MANDIVELKVEGMTCNNCAASLNRFLERKGVEDVYVNFQTKEVRYRQGQSPISLEEVKKGIHKLGYSVVEEEGADAQPWWTLERKLLVSAVFTLPLLLHHLLMMGGIHLPLLDNFWWQMAFCLPPFAIGFAHFGRSALSSLKGGVPNMDVLIFVGGTAAFIYSLIGTLMQEANYIFYETSATI
;
A
#
# COMPACT_ATOMS: atom_id res chain seq x y z
N MET A 1 -29.98 25.91 7.82
CA MET A 1 -29.86 24.88 8.88
C MET A 1 -28.54 24.19 8.61
N ALA A 2 -27.58 24.31 9.52
CA ALA A 2 -26.22 23.83 9.32
C ALA A 2 -26.22 22.29 9.34
N ASN A 3 -26.02 21.68 8.18
CA ASN A 3 -25.77 20.24 8.07
C ASN A 3 -24.31 20.02 8.50
N ASP A 4 -24.09 19.69 9.76
CA ASP A 4 -22.76 19.35 10.26
C ASP A 4 -22.36 17.97 9.69
N ILE A 5 -21.58 18.01 8.61
CA ILE A 5 -20.89 16.85 8.06
C ILE A 5 -19.75 16.52 9.02
N VAL A 6 -19.77 15.30 9.53
CA VAL A 6 -18.72 14.78 10.42
C VAL A 6 -17.84 13.83 9.61
N GLU A 7 -16.54 14.10 9.61
CA GLU A 7 -15.53 13.26 8.97
C GLU A 7 -14.65 12.58 10.03
N LEU A 8 -14.44 11.28 9.87
CA LEU A 8 -13.65 10.44 10.77
C LEU A 8 -12.72 9.54 9.96
N LYS A 9 -11.51 9.29 10.49
CA LYS A 9 -10.63 8.23 10.00
C LYS A 9 -10.81 6.98 10.85
N VAL A 10 -11.04 5.84 10.21
CA VAL A 10 -11.31 4.56 10.88
C VAL A 10 -10.38 3.47 10.37
N GLU A 11 -9.60 2.90 11.28
CA GLU A 11 -8.69 1.79 11.02
C GLU A 11 -9.30 0.43 11.38
N GLY A 12 -8.80 -0.61 10.72
CA GLY A 12 -9.23 -2.00 10.92
C GLY A 12 -10.23 -2.51 9.87
N MET A 13 -10.76 -1.65 9.00
CA MET A 13 -11.56 -2.09 7.85
C MET A 13 -10.67 -2.67 6.76
N THR A 14 -10.83 -3.96 6.46
CA THR A 14 -9.97 -4.67 5.48
C THR A 14 -10.68 -5.07 4.19
N CYS A 15 -12.01 -4.92 4.12
CA CYS A 15 -12.77 -5.30 2.93
C CYS A 15 -14.03 -4.44 2.75
N ASN A 16 -14.61 -4.53 1.56
CA ASN A 16 -15.86 -3.85 1.23
C ASN A 16 -17.04 -4.29 2.13
N ASN A 17 -17.03 -5.53 2.62
CA ASN A 17 -18.05 -6.03 3.53
C ASN A 17 -17.93 -5.44 4.95
N CYS A 18 -16.71 -5.15 5.41
CA CYS A 18 -16.46 -4.42 6.65
C CYS A 18 -17.00 -2.98 6.56
N ALA A 19 -16.71 -2.30 5.44
CA ALA A 19 -17.23 -0.97 5.15
C ALA A 19 -18.76 -0.95 5.10
N ALA A 20 -19.37 -1.91 4.40
CA ALA A 20 -20.83 -2.02 4.32
C ALA A 20 -21.48 -2.29 5.70
N SER A 21 -20.82 -3.07 6.55
CA SER A 21 -21.30 -3.35 7.91
C SER A 21 -21.26 -2.09 8.79
N LEU A 22 -20.19 -1.31 8.69
CA LEU A 22 -20.08 -0.03 9.38
C LEU A 22 -21.10 0.99 8.85
N ASN A 23 -21.29 1.05 7.54
CA ASN A 23 -22.29 1.91 6.90
C ASN A 23 -23.70 1.64 7.47
N ARG A 24 -24.14 0.37 7.46
CA ARG A 24 -25.43 -0.04 8.03
C ARG A 24 -25.58 0.27 9.52
N PHE A 25 -24.48 0.18 10.28
CA PHE A 25 -24.49 0.54 11.71
C PHE A 25 -24.77 2.03 11.91
N LEU A 26 -24.14 2.89 11.11
CA LEU A 26 -24.34 4.33 11.13
C LEU A 26 -25.77 4.70 10.68
N GLU A 27 -26.27 4.12 9.59
CA GLU A 27 -27.66 4.33 9.15
C GLU A 27 -28.68 3.98 10.25
N ARG A 28 -28.51 2.84 10.94
CA ARG A 28 -29.37 2.43 12.06
C ARG A 28 -29.32 3.39 13.24
N LYS A 29 -28.22 4.10 13.39
CA LYS A 29 -28.04 5.10 14.43
C LYS A 29 -28.81 6.39 14.10
N GLY A 30 -29.25 6.57 12.85
CA GLY A 30 -30.08 7.69 12.44
C GLY A 30 -29.27 8.85 11.84
N VAL A 31 -28.04 8.60 11.40
CA VAL A 31 -27.27 9.55 10.59
C VAL A 31 -27.64 9.42 9.12
N GLU A 32 -27.52 10.52 8.39
CA GLU A 32 -27.86 10.62 6.97
C GLU A 32 -26.58 10.69 6.12
N ASP A 33 -26.68 10.42 4.81
CA ASP A 33 -25.59 10.63 3.85
C ASP A 33 -24.26 9.94 4.24
N VAL A 34 -24.36 8.66 4.63
CA VAL A 34 -23.21 7.89 5.12
C VAL A 34 -22.33 7.41 3.95
N TYR A 35 -21.07 7.83 3.98
CA TYR A 35 -20.02 7.41 3.07
C TYR A 35 -18.92 6.72 3.87
N VAL A 36 -18.61 5.47 3.52
CA VAL A 36 -17.53 4.68 4.15
C VAL A 36 -16.64 4.13 3.06
N ASN A 37 -15.34 4.41 3.15
CA ASN A 37 -14.34 3.88 2.22
C ASN A 37 -13.22 3.18 3.01
N PHE A 38 -13.13 1.85 2.86
CA PHE A 38 -12.10 1.06 3.54
C PHE A 38 -10.69 1.29 3.00
N GLN A 39 -10.55 1.71 1.74
CA GLN A 39 -9.24 1.97 1.12
C GLN A 39 -8.65 3.29 1.63
N THR A 40 -9.45 4.36 1.65
CA THR A 40 -9.02 5.66 2.17
C THR A 40 -9.13 5.77 3.68
N LYS A 41 -9.75 4.78 4.34
CA LYS A 41 -10.07 4.75 5.78
C LYS A 41 -11.01 5.89 6.21
N GLU A 42 -11.70 6.50 5.26
CA GLU A 42 -12.57 7.65 5.50
C GLU A 42 -13.99 7.21 5.79
N VAL A 43 -14.58 7.81 6.81
CA VAL A 43 -15.99 7.70 7.16
C VAL A 43 -16.54 9.11 7.25
N ARG A 44 -17.55 9.41 6.44
CA ARG A 44 -18.27 10.68 6.47
C ARG A 44 -19.74 10.42 6.66
N TYR A 45 -20.38 11.23 7.47
CA TYR A 45 -21.82 11.17 7.63
C TYR A 45 -22.36 12.54 8.02
N ARG A 46 -23.65 12.74 7.77
CA ARG A 46 -24.39 13.92 8.19
C ARG A 46 -25.19 13.58 9.44
N GLN A 47 -25.14 14.46 10.44
CA GLN A 47 -26.01 14.32 11.60
C GLN A 47 -27.49 14.38 11.17
N GLY A 48 -28.28 13.43 11.64
CA GLY A 48 -29.73 13.42 11.41
C GLY A 48 -30.48 14.40 12.34
N GLN A 49 -31.80 14.33 12.34
CA GLN A 49 -32.67 15.20 13.14
C GLN A 49 -32.45 15.08 14.66
N SER A 50 -31.97 13.93 15.12
CA SER A 50 -31.49 13.70 16.49
C SER A 50 -29.97 13.51 16.46
N PRO A 51 -29.18 14.55 16.78
CA PRO A 51 -27.73 14.47 16.71
C PRO A 51 -27.19 13.46 17.72
N ILE A 52 -26.32 12.57 17.25
CA ILE A 52 -25.68 11.55 18.06
C ILE A 52 -24.33 12.07 18.50
N SER A 53 -23.97 11.82 19.76
CA SER A 53 -22.65 12.22 20.26
C SER A 53 -21.53 11.48 19.53
N LEU A 54 -20.47 12.22 19.18
CA LEU A 54 -19.26 11.66 18.56
C LEU A 54 -18.69 10.48 19.38
N GLU A 55 -18.75 10.61 20.71
CA GLU A 55 -18.34 9.58 21.67
C GLU A 55 -19.13 8.27 21.54
N GLU A 56 -20.45 8.34 21.32
CA GLU A 56 -21.26 7.15 21.10
C GLU A 56 -20.94 6.47 19.77
N VAL A 57 -20.66 7.26 18.73
CA VAL A 57 -20.23 6.74 17.43
C VAL A 57 -18.88 6.03 17.57
N LYS A 58 -17.88 6.67 18.19
CA LYS A 58 -16.56 6.07 18.48
C LYS A 58 -16.68 4.76 19.26
N LYS A 59 -17.50 4.73 20.33
CA LYS A 59 -17.76 3.51 21.11
C LYS A 59 -18.42 2.42 20.29
N GLY A 60 -19.34 2.78 19.39
CA GLY A 60 -19.98 1.86 18.45
C GLY A 60 -18.98 1.24 17.48
N ILE A 61 -18.12 2.06 16.89
CA ILE A 61 -17.05 1.66 15.98
C ILE A 61 -16.07 0.71 16.70
N HIS A 62 -15.68 1.03 17.93
CA HIS A 62 -14.83 0.16 18.76
C HIS A 62 -15.50 -1.19 19.09
N LYS A 63 -16.81 -1.21 19.35
CA LYS A 63 -17.56 -2.46 19.55
C LYS A 63 -17.62 -3.34 18.30
N LEU A 64 -17.54 -2.74 17.11
CA LEU A 64 -17.43 -3.48 15.84
C LEU A 64 -16.01 -3.99 15.56
N GLY A 65 -15.04 -3.65 16.42
CA GLY A 65 -13.63 -4.07 16.27
C GLY A 65 -12.77 -3.10 15.45
N TYR A 66 -13.24 -1.87 15.24
CA TYR A 66 -12.52 -0.84 14.49
C TYR A 66 -12.07 0.30 15.41
N SER A 67 -11.04 1.04 15.02
CA SER A 67 -10.50 2.15 15.82
C SER A 67 -10.64 3.46 15.08
N VAL A 68 -11.19 4.49 15.74
CA VAL A 68 -11.22 5.85 15.20
C VAL A 68 -9.88 6.51 15.48
N VAL A 69 -9.20 6.98 14.43
CA VAL A 69 -8.00 7.80 14.56
C VAL A 69 -8.47 9.25 14.62
N GLU A 70 -8.34 9.86 15.78
CA GLU A 70 -8.61 11.28 15.94
C GLU A 70 -7.47 12.06 15.27
N GLU A 71 -7.81 12.95 14.34
CA GLU A 71 -6.87 13.94 13.84
C GLU A 71 -6.63 15.03 14.90
N GLU A 72 -6.19 14.62 16.10
CA GLU A 72 -5.55 15.53 17.04
C GLU A 72 -4.12 15.74 16.56
N GLY A 73 -3.95 16.73 15.67
CA GLY A 73 -2.69 17.44 15.45
C GLY A 73 -1.47 16.60 15.07
N ALA A 74 -1.31 16.32 13.79
CA ALA A 74 0.02 16.12 13.20
C ALA A 74 0.01 16.45 11.72
N ASP A 75 0.09 17.75 11.41
CA ASP A 75 0.65 18.28 10.15
C ASP A 75 2.18 18.03 10.09
N ALA A 76 2.60 16.84 10.52
CA ALA A 76 3.91 16.31 10.20
C ALA A 76 3.71 15.52 8.91
N GLN A 77 3.66 16.23 7.77
CA GLN A 77 3.82 15.55 6.49
C GLN A 77 5.06 14.64 6.63
N PRO A 78 4.90 13.30 6.52
CA PRO A 78 6.05 12.42 6.62
C PRO A 78 7.02 12.86 5.53
N TRP A 79 8.27 13.12 5.89
CA TRP A 79 9.34 13.51 4.96
C TRP A 79 9.51 12.53 3.79
N TRP A 80 8.95 11.33 3.94
CA TRP A 80 8.88 10.24 2.98
C TRP A 80 7.46 10.07 2.41
N THR A 81 6.98 11.09 1.69
CA THR A 81 5.70 11.05 0.97
C THR A 81 5.70 9.97 -0.11
N LEU A 82 4.51 9.56 -0.56
CA LEU A 82 4.37 8.55 -1.61
C LEU A 82 5.07 8.99 -2.91
N GLU A 83 5.00 10.27 -3.25
CA GLU A 83 5.68 10.84 -4.41
C GLU A 83 7.20 10.69 -4.31
N ARG A 84 7.79 10.95 -3.13
CA ARG A 84 9.24 10.80 -2.91
C ARG A 84 9.67 9.34 -2.99
N LYS A 85 8.90 8.42 -2.40
CA LYS A 85 9.12 6.96 -2.55
C LYS A 85 9.13 6.54 -4.00
N LEU A 86 8.13 6.98 -4.75
CA LEU A 86 7.98 6.66 -6.17
C LEU A 86 9.12 7.26 -6.99
N LEU A 87 9.48 8.52 -6.73
CA LEU A 87 10.57 9.19 -7.45
C LEU A 87 11.93 8.53 -7.19
N VAL A 88 12.23 8.20 -5.93
CA VAL A 88 13.45 7.46 -5.59
C VAL A 88 13.43 6.09 -6.28
N SER A 89 12.34 5.34 -6.18
CA SER A 89 12.23 4.01 -6.81
C SER A 89 12.39 4.10 -8.34
N ALA A 90 11.77 5.09 -8.98
CA ALA A 90 11.86 5.32 -10.41
C ALA A 90 13.29 5.65 -10.86
N VAL A 91 14.03 6.48 -10.11
CA VAL A 91 15.42 6.83 -10.43
C VAL A 91 16.33 5.61 -10.43
N PHE A 92 16.12 4.66 -9.52
CA PHE A 92 16.91 3.42 -9.46
C PHE A 92 16.44 2.35 -10.45
N THR A 93 15.15 2.33 -10.80
CA THR A 93 14.56 1.36 -11.74
C THR A 93 14.84 1.73 -13.20
N LEU A 94 14.86 3.02 -13.52
CA LEU A 94 15.06 3.51 -14.89
C LEU A 94 16.37 3.01 -15.54
N PRO A 95 17.54 3.01 -14.87
CA PRO A 95 18.77 2.45 -15.44
C PRO A 95 18.69 0.95 -15.72
N LEU A 96 18.01 0.18 -14.86
CA LEU A 96 17.83 -1.27 -15.04
C LEU A 96 16.95 -1.58 -16.24
N LEU A 97 15.79 -0.91 -16.32
CA LEU A 97 14.88 -1.02 -17.46
C LEU A 97 15.53 -0.50 -18.75
N LEU A 98 16.29 0.60 -18.61
CA LEU A 98 17.35 1.11 -19.49
C LEU A 98 18.12 -0.01 -20.19
N HIS A 99 18.91 -0.67 -19.35
CA HIS A 99 19.82 -1.71 -19.75
C HIS A 99 19.11 -2.89 -20.41
N HIS A 100 17.98 -3.36 -19.87
CA HIS A 100 17.22 -4.46 -20.46
C HIS A 100 16.77 -4.16 -21.90
N LEU A 101 16.28 -2.94 -22.15
CA LEU A 101 15.90 -2.50 -23.51
C LEU A 101 17.10 -2.41 -24.45
N LEU A 102 18.25 -1.93 -23.97
CA LEU A 102 19.48 -1.82 -24.77
C LEU A 102 20.07 -3.18 -25.12
N MET A 103 20.03 -4.14 -24.19
CA MET A 103 20.42 -5.53 -24.42
C MET A 103 19.57 -6.17 -25.53
N MET A 104 18.24 -5.91 -25.51
CA MET A 104 17.34 -6.33 -26.59
C MET A 104 17.69 -5.65 -27.94
N GLY A 105 18.23 -4.43 -27.90
CA GLY A 105 18.76 -3.70 -29.06
C GLY A 105 20.20 -4.07 -29.46
N GLY A 106 20.84 -5.04 -28.79
CA GLY A 106 22.20 -5.51 -29.09
C GLY A 106 23.34 -4.62 -28.56
N ILE A 107 23.04 -3.66 -27.68
CA ILE A 107 24.04 -2.76 -27.07
C ILE A 107 24.28 -3.19 -25.63
N HIS A 108 25.49 -3.65 -25.35
CA HIS A 108 25.93 -4.05 -24.00
C HIS A 108 26.54 -2.86 -23.26
N LEU A 109 26.10 -2.65 -22.01
CA LEU A 109 26.67 -1.64 -21.11
C LEU A 109 27.55 -2.33 -20.07
N PRO A 110 28.89 -2.18 -20.12
CA PRO A 110 29.82 -2.91 -19.25
C PRO A 110 29.58 -2.74 -17.75
N LEU A 111 28.95 -1.63 -17.36
CA LEU A 111 28.68 -1.28 -15.96
C LEU A 111 27.49 -2.07 -15.38
N LEU A 112 26.49 -2.36 -16.22
CA LEU A 112 25.25 -3.05 -15.85
C LEU A 112 25.25 -4.52 -16.26
N ASP A 113 26.24 -4.98 -17.03
CA ASP A 113 26.49 -6.42 -17.27
C ASP A 113 26.92 -7.16 -15.99
N ASN A 114 27.37 -6.43 -14.97
CA ASN A 114 27.80 -7.01 -13.70
C ASN A 114 26.60 -7.26 -12.76
N PHE A 115 26.43 -8.51 -12.35
CA PHE A 115 25.37 -8.99 -11.46
C PHE A 115 25.23 -8.15 -10.18
N TRP A 116 26.35 -7.76 -9.58
CA TRP A 116 26.36 -7.01 -8.32
C TRP A 116 25.79 -5.60 -8.47
N TRP A 117 26.05 -4.95 -9.63
CA TRP A 117 25.50 -3.63 -9.91
C TRP A 117 23.99 -3.70 -10.13
N GLN A 118 23.50 -4.70 -10.86
CA GLN A 118 22.05 -4.88 -11.05
C GLN A 118 21.32 -5.09 -9.72
N MET A 119 21.88 -5.92 -8.84
CA MET A 119 21.35 -6.13 -7.49
C MET A 119 21.36 -4.85 -6.66
N ALA A 120 22.45 -4.06 -6.72
CA ALA A 120 22.60 -2.82 -5.97
C ALA A 120 21.55 -1.76 -6.37
N PHE A 121 21.23 -1.66 -7.66
CA PHE A 121 20.17 -0.76 -8.15
C PHE A 121 18.75 -1.29 -7.84
N CYS A 122 18.56 -2.61 -7.79
CA CYS A 122 17.26 -3.21 -7.45
C CYS A 122 16.92 -3.10 -5.95
N LEU A 123 17.92 -3.05 -5.08
CA LEU A 123 17.76 -3.08 -3.63
C LEU A 123 16.92 -1.91 -3.07
N PRO A 124 17.16 -0.63 -3.45
CA PRO A 124 16.38 0.51 -2.98
C PRO A 124 14.87 0.42 -3.32
N PRO A 125 14.43 0.24 -4.59
CA PRO A 125 13.01 0.13 -4.91
C PRO A 125 12.38 -1.10 -4.26
N PHE A 126 13.07 -2.24 -4.25
CA PHE A 126 12.57 -3.45 -3.59
C PHE A 126 12.35 -3.25 -2.08
N ALA A 127 13.30 -2.62 -1.38
CA ALA A 127 13.16 -2.36 0.06
C ALA A 127 12.00 -1.39 0.37
N ILE A 128 11.81 -0.35 -0.46
CA ILE A 128 10.70 0.59 -0.34
C ILE A 128 9.37 -0.12 -0.55
N GLY A 129 9.25 -0.92 -1.62
CA GLY A 129 8.05 -1.71 -1.93
C GLY A 129 7.73 -2.73 -0.83
N PHE A 130 8.74 -3.49 -0.38
CA PHE A 130 8.59 -4.48 0.68
C PHE A 130 8.15 -3.85 2.00
N ALA A 131 8.76 -2.72 2.40
CA ALA A 131 8.39 -2.03 3.62
C ALA A 131 6.98 -1.41 3.55
N HIS A 132 6.54 -0.97 2.37
CA HIS A 132 5.23 -0.35 2.18
C HIS A 132 4.10 -1.37 2.09
N PHE A 133 4.23 -2.37 1.20
CA PHE A 133 3.17 -3.34 0.91
C PHE A 133 3.25 -4.60 1.79
N GLY A 134 4.43 -4.96 2.28
CA GLY A 134 4.65 -6.23 2.99
C GLY A 134 3.85 -6.37 4.28
N ARG A 135 3.65 -5.30 5.04
CA ARG A 135 2.84 -5.35 6.27
C ARG A 135 1.37 -5.67 5.97
N SER A 136 0.81 -5.05 4.93
CA SER A 136 -0.56 -5.29 4.48
C SER A 136 -0.70 -6.69 3.91
N ALA A 137 0.23 -7.12 3.05
CA ALA A 137 0.26 -8.45 2.46
C ALA A 137 0.29 -9.55 3.52
N LEU A 138 1.19 -9.45 4.52
CA LEU A 138 1.31 -10.44 5.59
C LEU A 138 0.07 -10.48 6.49
N SER A 139 -0.55 -9.34 6.76
CA SER A 139 -1.79 -9.26 7.53
C SER A 139 -2.97 -9.89 6.78
N SER A 140 -3.12 -9.57 5.49
CA SER A 140 -4.14 -10.11 4.59
C SER A 140 -4.03 -11.63 4.43
N LEU A 141 -2.80 -12.14 4.32
CA LEU A 141 -2.54 -13.58 4.24
C LEU A 141 -2.96 -14.30 5.53
N LYS A 142 -2.64 -13.74 6.71
CA LYS A 142 -3.08 -14.26 8.01
C LYS A 142 -4.60 -14.21 8.19
N GLY A 143 -5.25 -13.18 7.62
CA GLY A 143 -6.70 -13.02 7.63
C GLY A 143 -7.44 -13.94 6.65
N GLY A 144 -6.73 -14.70 5.81
CA GLY A 144 -7.33 -15.65 4.86
C GLY A 144 -8.04 -15.01 3.66
N VAL A 145 -7.93 -13.69 3.48
CA VAL A 145 -8.54 -12.96 2.37
C VAL A 145 -7.43 -12.19 1.63
N PRO A 146 -6.85 -12.76 0.56
CA PRO A 146 -5.78 -12.12 -0.21
C PRO A 146 -6.24 -10.80 -0.84
N ASN A 147 -5.40 -9.78 -0.76
CA ASN A 147 -5.62 -8.47 -1.40
C ASN A 147 -4.58 -8.18 -2.50
N MET A 148 -4.65 -7.01 -3.12
CA MET A 148 -3.72 -6.59 -4.19
C MET A 148 -2.27 -6.54 -3.70
N ASP A 149 -2.03 -6.13 -2.45
CA ASP A 149 -0.68 -6.03 -1.87
C ASP A 149 -0.02 -7.41 -1.77
N VAL A 150 -0.81 -8.48 -1.56
CA VAL A 150 -0.28 -9.86 -1.59
C VAL A 150 0.27 -10.20 -2.98
N LEU A 151 -0.43 -9.82 -4.06
CA LEU A 151 0.03 -10.08 -5.41
C LEU A 151 1.34 -9.36 -5.71
N ILE A 152 1.41 -8.06 -5.38
CA ILE A 152 2.62 -7.24 -5.55
C ILE A 152 3.78 -7.83 -4.74
N PHE A 153 3.52 -8.15 -3.47
CA PHE A 153 4.52 -8.70 -2.56
C PHE A 153 5.09 -10.04 -3.05
N VAL A 154 4.22 -10.96 -3.44
CA VAL A 154 4.64 -12.28 -3.93
C VAL A 154 5.38 -12.15 -5.26
N GLY A 155 4.88 -11.34 -6.20
CA GLY A 155 5.52 -11.13 -7.50
C GLY A 155 6.92 -10.50 -7.38
N GLY A 156 7.03 -9.39 -6.67
CA GLY A 156 8.31 -8.70 -6.47
C GLY A 156 9.32 -9.57 -5.71
N THR A 157 8.87 -10.26 -4.65
CA THR A 157 9.74 -11.15 -3.86
C THR A 157 10.18 -12.37 -4.68
N ALA A 158 9.31 -12.97 -5.49
CA ALA A 158 9.67 -14.09 -6.34
C ALA A 158 10.73 -13.70 -7.38
N ALA A 159 10.55 -12.56 -8.07
CA ALA A 159 11.53 -12.04 -9.03
C ALA A 159 12.87 -11.74 -8.35
N PHE A 160 12.86 -11.13 -7.16
CA PHE A 160 14.07 -10.83 -6.40
C PHE A 160 14.83 -12.09 -5.98
N ILE A 161 14.15 -13.08 -5.40
CA ILE A 161 14.77 -14.33 -4.93
C ILE A 161 15.35 -15.11 -6.12
N TYR A 162 14.64 -15.19 -7.23
CA TYR A 162 15.13 -15.89 -8.42
C TYR A 162 16.40 -15.23 -8.97
N SER A 163 16.41 -13.90 -9.04
CA SER A 163 17.58 -13.10 -9.45
C SER A 163 18.76 -13.25 -8.50
N LEU A 164 18.50 -13.34 -7.20
CA LEU A 164 19.54 -13.58 -6.19
C LEU A 164 20.17 -14.97 -6.36
N ILE A 165 19.37 -16.01 -6.61
CA ILE A 165 19.88 -17.35 -6.91
C ILE A 165 20.71 -17.33 -8.20
N GLY A 166 20.22 -16.69 -9.26
CA GLY A 166 20.97 -16.53 -10.52
C GLY A 166 22.32 -15.83 -10.33
N THR A 167 22.37 -14.82 -9.46
CA THR A 167 23.62 -14.10 -9.12
C THR A 167 24.59 -14.99 -8.35
N LEU A 168 24.10 -15.80 -7.41
CA LEU A 168 24.94 -16.74 -6.65
C LEU A 168 25.49 -17.88 -7.52
N MET A 169 24.70 -18.34 -8.49
CA MET A 169 25.09 -19.39 -9.44
C MET A 169 25.87 -18.84 -10.65
N GLN A 170 25.97 -17.52 -10.80
CA GLN A 170 26.55 -16.82 -11.96
C GLN A 170 25.88 -17.20 -13.29
N GLU A 171 24.57 -17.48 -13.26
CA GLU A 171 23.79 -17.85 -14.45
C GLU A 171 22.99 -16.65 -14.97
N ALA A 172 23.37 -16.18 -16.16
CA ALA A 172 22.76 -15.01 -16.79
C ALA A 172 21.26 -15.18 -17.14
N ASN A 173 20.79 -16.42 -17.30
CA ASN A 173 19.40 -16.72 -17.68
C ASN A 173 18.39 -16.54 -16.54
N TYR A 174 18.87 -16.43 -15.29
CA TYR A 174 18.04 -16.43 -14.09
C TYR A 174 17.92 -15.04 -13.45
N ILE A 175 18.11 -13.98 -14.24
CA ILE A 175 18.23 -12.60 -13.74
C ILE A 175 17.01 -11.79 -14.18
N PHE A 176 16.26 -11.32 -13.18
CA PHE A 176 15.02 -10.55 -13.34
C PHE A 176 15.00 -9.35 -12.37
N TYR A 177 16.16 -8.73 -12.12
CA TYR A 177 16.28 -7.59 -11.21
C TYR A 177 15.51 -6.37 -11.72
N GLU A 178 15.43 -6.19 -13.04
CA GLU A 178 14.61 -5.15 -13.67
C GLU A 178 13.12 -5.38 -13.40
N THR A 179 12.65 -6.63 -13.49
CA THR A 179 11.26 -7.00 -13.19
C THR A 179 10.95 -6.78 -11.72
N SER A 180 11.84 -7.21 -10.82
CA SER A 180 11.68 -6.99 -9.38
C SER A 180 11.67 -5.52 -8.96
N ALA A 181 12.44 -4.66 -9.64
CA ALA A 181 12.49 -3.24 -9.35
C ALA A 181 11.28 -2.48 -9.92
N THR A 182 10.68 -3.00 -11.00
CA THR A 182 9.50 -2.40 -11.66
C THR A 182 8.20 -2.69 -10.91
N ILE A 183 8.13 -3.82 -10.21
CA ILE A 183 7.02 -4.21 -9.32
C ILE A 183 7.07 -3.42 -8.02
#